data_AF-A0A842KX29-F1
#
_entry.id   AF-A0A842KX29-F1
#
_cell.length_a   1.000
_cell.length_b   1.000
_cell.length_c   1.000
_cell.angle_alpha   90.00
_cell.angle_beta   90.00
_cell.angle_gamma   90.00
#
_symmetry.space_group_name_H-M   'P 1'
#
loop_
_entity.id
_entity.type
_entity.pdbx_description
1 polymer ?
#
loop_
_entity_poly.entity_id
_entity_poly.type
_entity_poly.pdbx_seq_one_letter_code
_entity_poly.pdbx_strand_id
1 'polypeptide(L)' 'MSRSPLPYNPKILELFRNPKNLGRMDDATVSAVAGNPSCGDM' A
#
# COMPACT_ATOMS: atom_id res chain seq x y z
N MET A 1 26.03 8.78 -0.96
CA MET A 1 24.78 8.16 -1.44
C MET A 1 24.16 9.12 -2.46
N SER A 2 24.06 8.72 -3.72
CA SER A 2 23.38 9.51 -4.75
C SER A 2 21.93 9.73 -4.32
N ARG A 3 21.57 10.96 -3.94
CA ARG A 3 20.17 11.32 -3.64
C ARG A 3 19.43 11.56 -4.95
N SER A 4 19.54 10.62 -5.89
CA SER A 4 18.62 10.58 -7.01
C SER A 4 17.22 10.38 -6.44
N PRO A 5 16.22 11.20 -6.81
CA PRO A 5 14.85 10.98 -6.37
C PRO A 5 14.47 9.54 -6.69
N LEU A 6 13.79 8.86 -5.76
CA LEU A 6 13.23 7.54 -6.05
C LEU A 6 12.43 7.64 -7.36
N PRO A 7 12.48 6.63 -8.26
CA PRO A 7 11.84 6.69 -9.57
C PRO A 7 10.32 6.51 -9.47
N TYR A 8 9.69 7.12 -8.47
CA TYR A 8 8.28 7.02 -8.18
C TYR A 8 7.66 8.41 -8.20
N ASN A 9 6.46 8.48 -8.77
CA ASN A 9 5.64 9.67 -8.72
C ASN A 9 5.45 10.12 -7.25
N PRO A 10 5.57 11.42 -6.94
CA PRO A 10 5.35 11.94 -5.59
C PRO A 10 4.04 11.48 -4.94
N LYS A 11 2.96 11.36 -5.73
CA LYS A 11 1.65 10.88 -5.27
C LYS A 11 1.70 9.42 -4.78
N ILE A 12 2.50 8.58 -5.42
CA ILE A 12 2.71 7.18 -4.99
C ILE A 12 3.44 7.16 -3.65
N LEU A 13 4.50 7.97 -3.52
CA LEU A 13 5.25 8.09 -2.26
C LEU A 13 4.40 8.66 -1.12
N GLU A 14 3.46 9.56 -1.42
CA GLU A 14 2.50 10.08 -0.45
C GLU A 14 1.54 8.99 0.02
N LEU A 15 0.90 8.26 -0.89
CA LEU A 15 -0.04 7.18 -0.55
C LEU A 15 0.65 6.00 0.16
N PHE A 16 1.90 5.72 -0.17
CA PHE A 16 2.69 4.71 0.53
C PHE A 16 2.94 5.09 1.99
N ARG A 17 3.25 6.36 2.27
CA ARG A 17 3.47 6.86 3.64
C ARG A 17 2.18 7.08 4.42
N ASN A 18 1.13 7.52 3.73
CA ASN A 18 -0.16 7.91 4.31
C ASN A 18 -1.29 7.17 3.57
N PRO A 19 -1.43 5.85 3.78
CA PRO A 19 -2.44 5.05 3.08
C PRO A 19 -3.84 5.52 3.49
N LYS A 20 -4.73 5.63 2.50
CA LYS A 20 -6.13 6.00 2.72
C LYS A 20 -6.94 4.74 2.97
N ASN A 21 -7.84 4.79 3.94
CA ASN A 21 -8.75 3.68 4.30
C ASN A 21 -8.02 2.41 4.78
N LEU A 22 -6.84 2.55 5.39
CA LEU A 22 -6.15 1.43 6.02
C LEU A 22 -6.87 1.06 7.33
N GLY A 23 -7.29 -0.20 7.44
CA GLY A 23 -7.89 -0.74 8.65
C GLY A 23 -9.06 -1.67 8.35
N ARG A 24 -9.65 -2.19 9.43
CA ARG A 24 -10.88 -2.98 9.35
C ARG A 24 -12.07 -2.05 9.07
N MET A 25 -13.00 -2.50 8.23
CA MET A 25 -14.33 -1.90 8.06
C MET A 25 -15.33 -2.72 8.87
N ASP A 26 -16.05 -2.10 9.81
CA ASP A 26 -16.88 -2.83 10.77
C ASP A 26 -18.10 -3.51 10.13
N ASP A 27 -18.79 -2.82 9.23
CA ASP A 27 -20.03 -3.29 8.58
C ASP A 27 -19.82 -3.71 7.11
N ALA A 28 -18.70 -4.36 6.81
CA ALA A 28 -18.41 -4.84 5.47
C ALA A 28 -19.39 -5.94 5.03
N THR A 29 -20.04 -5.78 3.87
CA THR A 29 -20.94 -6.81 3.31
C THR A 29 -20.21 -8.10 2.92
N VAL A 30 -18.95 -7.98 2.49
CA VAL A 30 -18.07 -9.09 2.09
C VAL A 30 -16.63 -8.76 2.48
N SER A 31 -15.84 -9.77 2.85
CA SER A 31 -14.40 -9.66 3.09
C SER A 31 -13.66 -10.78 2.36
N ALA A 32 -12.48 -10.49 1.84
CA ALA A 32 -11.60 -11.44 1.16
C ALA A 32 -10.14 -11.20 1.56
N VAL A 33 -9.30 -12.23 1.42
CA VAL A 33 -7.87 -12.18 1.71
C VAL A 33 -7.11 -12.60 0.45
N ALA A 34 -6.10 -11.83 0.06
CA ALA A 34 -5.25 -12.11 -1.10
C ALA A 34 -3.81 -11.70 -0.79
N GLY A 35 -2.84 -12.42 -1.35
CA GLY A 35 -1.42 -12.12 -1.14
C GLY A 35 -0.56 -12.52 -2.33
N ASN A 36 0.65 -11.99 -2.40
CA ASN A 36 1.65 -12.31 -3.42
C ASN A 36 2.85 -13.03 -2.79
N PRO A 37 2.94 -14.36 -2.87
CA PRO A 37 3.97 -15.14 -2.18
C PRO A 37 5.39 -14.87 -2.70
N SER A 38 5.52 -14.41 -3.96
CA SER A 38 6.84 -14.10 -4.53
C SER A 38 7.45 -12.82 -3.96
N CYS A 39 6.61 -11.91 -3.45
CA CYS A 39 7.05 -10.62 -2.90
C CYS A 39 6.82 -10.50 -1.38
N GLY A 40 6.00 -11.37 -0.80
CA GLY A 40 5.65 -11.35 0.63
C GLY A 40 4.49 -10.41 0.99
N ASP A 41 3.75 -9.91 0.00
CA ASP A 41 2.58 -9.04 0.23
C ASP A 41 1.40 -9.86 0.78
N MET A 42 0.69 -9.32 1.78
CA MET A 42 -0.53 -9.89 2.40
C MET A 42 -1.61 -8.84 2.61
#